data_AF-A0A973E8M6-F1
#
_entry.id   AF-A0A973E8M6-F1
#
_cell.length_a   1.000
_cell.length_b   1.000
_cell.length_c   1.000
_cell.angle_alpha   90.00
_cell.angle_beta   90.00
_cell.angle_gamma   90.00
#
_symmetry.space_group_name_H-M   'P 1'
#
loop_
_entity.id
_entity.type
_entity.pdbx_description
1 polymer ?
#
loop_
_entity_poly.entity_id
_entity_poly.type
_entity_poly.pdbx_seq_one_letter_code
_entity_poly.pdbx_strand_id
1 'polypeptide(L)' 'MDMEALANHLNMSTDELEESGIAEELEEDRGSSGGDMVYSYFFEVPESTPPAALKRNDWDTGQNVNGIPVWIVNDDSEE' A
#
# COMPACT_ATOMS: atom_id res chain seq x y z
N MET A 1 8.06 -8.46 1.40
CA MET A 1 7.13 -7.34 1.63
C MET A 1 7.34 -6.78 3.00
N ASP A 2 7.66 -5.50 3.02
CA ASP A 2 8.23 -4.85 4.19
C ASP A 2 7.14 -3.96 4.77
N MET A 3 6.38 -4.56 5.68
CA MET A 3 5.24 -3.89 6.33
C MET A 3 5.68 -2.61 7.04
N GLU A 4 6.90 -2.57 7.60
CA GLU A 4 7.47 -1.38 8.21
C GLU A 4 7.70 -0.25 7.19
N ALA A 5 8.23 -0.58 6.00
CA ALA A 5 8.47 0.39 4.95
C ALA A 5 7.15 0.94 4.40
N LEU A 6 6.16 0.07 4.16
CA LEU A 6 4.84 0.46 3.70
C LEU A 6 4.12 1.30 4.76
N ALA A 7 4.11 0.87 6.01
CA ALA A 7 3.51 1.62 7.11
C ALA A 7 4.16 2.99 7.26
N ASN A 8 5.49 3.08 7.18
CA ASN A 8 6.21 4.36 7.21
C ASN A 8 5.82 5.27 6.05
N HIS A 9 5.75 4.72 4.83
CA HIS A 9 5.35 5.46 3.63
C HIS A 9 3.92 6.01 3.75
N LEU A 10 3.01 5.18 4.28
CA LEU A 10 1.62 5.51 4.56
C LEU A 10 1.44 6.29 5.87
N ASN A 11 2.52 6.65 6.56
CA ASN A 11 2.50 7.38 7.83
C ASN A 11 1.62 6.73 8.93
N MET A 12 1.54 5.40 8.89
CA MET A 12 0.80 4.53 9.79
C MET A 12 1.76 3.64 10.58
N SER A 13 1.25 2.99 11.62
CA SER A 13 1.99 1.93 12.31
C SER A 13 1.79 0.59 11.58
N THR A 14 2.71 -0.36 11.73
CA THR A 14 2.55 -1.72 11.19
C THR A 14 1.26 -2.37 11.68
N ASP A 15 0.93 -2.20 12.97
CA ASP A 15 -0.32 -2.71 13.54
C ASP A 15 -1.56 -2.09 12.89
N GLU A 16 -1.55 -0.77 12.60
CA GLU A 16 -2.68 -0.11 11.93
C GLU A 16 -2.80 -0.55 10.47
N LEU A 17 -1.67 -0.80 9.81
CA LEU A 17 -1.64 -1.30 8.45
C LEU A 17 -2.20 -2.73 8.37
N GLU A 18 -1.81 -3.61 9.28
CA GLU A 18 -2.37 -4.96 9.40
C GLU A 18 -3.87 -4.91 9.76
N GLU A 19 -4.27 -4.07 10.72
CA GLU A 19 -5.68 -3.93 11.13
C GLU A 19 -6.55 -3.34 10.00
N SER A 20 -5.97 -2.47 9.17
CA SER A 20 -6.69 -1.88 8.03
C SER A 20 -6.97 -2.88 6.91
N GLY A 21 -6.17 -3.94 6.75
CA GLY A 21 -6.23 -4.84 5.60
C GLY A 21 -5.67 -4.27 4.30
N ILE A 22 -5.10 -3.05 4.31
CA ILE A 22 -4.50 -2.41 3.13
C ILE A 22 -3.40 -3.27 2.51
N ALA A 23 -2.60 -3.94 3.34
CA ALA A 23 -1.53 -4.81 2.86
C ALA A 23 -2.05 -6.01 2.04
N GLU A 24 -3.26 -6.48 2.34
CA GLU A 24 -3.91 -7.59 1.61
C GLU A 24 -4.63 -7.11 0.35
N GLU A 25 -5.17 -5.89 0.38
CA GLU A 25 -5.85 -5.23 -0.76
C GLU A 25 -4.88 -4.58 -1.76
N LEU A 26 -3.57 -4.78 -1.56
CA LEU A 26 -2.53 -4.16 -2.37
C LEU A 26 -2.42 -4.86 -3.73
N GLU A 27 -2.70 -4.14 -4.81
CA GLU A 27 -2.64 -4.62 -6.18
C GLU A 27 -1.42 -4.09 -6.94
N GLU A 28 -0.89 -4.93 -7.84
CA GLU A 28 0.25 -4.61 -8.68
C GLU A 28 -0.18 -3.77 -9.90
N ASP A 29 0.37 -2.57 -10.06
CA ASP A 29 0.26 -1.81 -11.30
C ASP A 29 1.24 -2.37 -12.33
N ARG A 30 0.77 -3.38 -13.06
CA ARG A 30 1.40 -3.90 -14.28
C ARG A 30 0.80 -3.13 -15.46
N GLY A 31 1.31 -1.93 -15.72
CA GLY A 31 0.85 -1.11 -16.84
C GLY A 31 0.71 -1.94 -18.14
N SER A 32 -0.32 -1.66 -18.96
CA SER A 32 -0.76 -2.52 -20.09
C SER A 32 0.26 -2.81 -21.21
N SER A 33 1.52 -2.40 -21.05
CA SER A 33 2.59 -2.54 -22.03
C SER A 33 3.37 -3.84 -21.87
N GLY A 34 2.70 -4.99 -21.77
CA GLY A 34 3.26 -6.34 -22.04
C GLY A 34 4.59 -6.72 -21.35
N GLY A 35 4.96 -6.08 -20.25
CA GLY A 35 6.15 -6.38 -19.47
C GLY A 35 5.78 -7.01 -18.14
N ASP A 36 6.55 -8.00 -17.71
CA ASP A 36 6.39 -8.70 -16.42
C ASP A 36 6.79 -7.83 -15.20
N MET A 37 7.03 -6.53 -15.42
CA MET A 37 7.61 -5.63 -14.43
C MET A 37 6.51 -4.84 -13.72
N VAL A 38 6.42 -5.00 -12.41
CA VAL A 38 5.57 -4.15 -11.56
C VAL A 38 6.21 -2.76 -11.51
N TYR A 39 5.46 -1.72 -11.85
CA TYR A 39 5.97 -0.34 -11.82
C TYR A 39 5.68 0.33 -10.48
N SER A 40 4.51 0.05 -9.93
CA SER A 40 4.04 0.56 -8.65
C SER A 40 2.97 -0.37 -8.10
N TYR A 41 2.60 -0.16 -6.85
CA TYR A 41 1.41 -0.75 -6.26
C TYR A 41 0.34 0.32 -6.05
N PHE A 42 -0.90 -0.14 -6.00
CA PHE A 42 -2.06 0.65 -5.62
C PHE A 42 -2.96 -0.16 -4.70
N PHE A 43 -3.80 0.50 -3.93
CA PHE A 43 -4.84 -0.15 -3.15
C PHE A 43 -6.07 0.74 -3.10
N GLU A 44 -7.23 0.13 -2.88
CA GLU A 44 -8.44 0.86 -2.52
C GLU A 44 -8.52 0.92 -0.99
N VAL A 45 -8.73 2.11 -0.43
CA VAL A 45 -8.78 2.31 1.03
C VAL A 45 -9.99 1.54 1.59
N PRO A 46 -9.77 0.44 2.33
CA PRO A 46 -10.88 -0.38 2.81
C PRO A 46 -11.66 0.35 3.92
N GLU A 47 -12.93 -0.03 4.09
CA GLU A 47 -13.78 0.50 5.17
C GLU A 47 -13.26 0.14 6.58
N SER A 48 -12.40 -0.89 6.66
CA SER A 48 -11.71 -1.30 7.89
C SER A 48 -10.54 -0.38 8.26
N THR A 49 -10.17 0.57 7.39
CA THR A 49 -9.06 1.50 7.66
C THR A 49 -9.37 2.36 8.88
N PRO A 50 -8.47 2.44 9.87
CA PRO A 50 -8.71 3.20 11.07
C PRO A 50 -8.90 4.70 10.76
N PRO A 51 -9.87 5.38 11.40
CA PRO A 51 -10.18 6.78 11.12
C PRO A 51 -9.02 7.73 11.46
N ALA A 52 -8.11 7.31 12.34
CA ALA A 52 -6.89 8.03 12.64
C ALA A 52 -5.99 8.13 11.39
N ALA A 53 -5.82 7.01 10.67
CA ALA A 53 -5.05 6.96 9.44
C ALA A 53 -5.73 7.70 8.28
N LEU A 54 -7.05 7.52 8.12
CA LEU A 54 -7.84 8.26 7.12
C LEU A 54 -7.64 9.77 7.29
N LYS A 55 -7.77 10.28 8.52
CA LYS A 55 -7.59 11.70 8.81
C LYS A 55 -6.14 12.18 8.67
N ARG A 56 -5.16 11.31 8.94
CA ARG A 56 -3.73 11.66 8.89
C ARG A 56 -3.21 11.76 7.47
N ASN A 57 -3.69 10.87 6.60
CA ASN A 57 -3.32 10.82 5.18
C ASN A 57 -4.31 11.55 4.27
N ASP A 58 -5.39 12.10 4.84
CA ASP A 58 -6.49 12.74 4.11
C ASP A 58 -7.06 11.78 3.05
N TRP A 59 -7.34 10.55 3.48
CA TRP A 59 -7.95 9.52 2.65
C TRP A 59 -9.44 9.41 2.91
N ASP A 60 -10.18 9.23 1.82
CA ASP A 60 -11.57 8.80 1.86
C ASP A 60 -11.66 7.27 1.76
N THR A 61 -12.66 6.70 2.44
CA THR A 61 -12.98 5.28 2.31
C THR A 61 -13.40 4.97 0.87
N GLY A 62 -12.84 3.92 0.27
CA GLY A 62 -13.01 3.60 -1.15
C GLY A 62 -12.18 4.48 -2.09
N GLN A 63 -11.31 5.35 -1.57
CA GLN A 63 -10.36 6.09 -2.41
C GLN A 63 -9.27 5.14 -2.93
N ASN A 64 -8.97 5.25 -4.23
CA ASN A 64 -7.83 4.56 -4.81
C ASN A 64 -6.54 5.34 -4.52
N VAL A 65 -5.64 4.73 -3.76
CA VAL A 65 -4.30 5.26 -3.47
C VAL A 65 -3.31 4.54 -4.38
N ASN A 66 -2.67 5.29 -5.26
CA ASN A 66 -1.64 4.79 -6.18
C ASN A 66 -0.30 5.52 -5.97
N GLY A 67 0.74 5.03 -6.63
CA GLY A 67 2.08 5.62 -6.55
C GLY A 67 2.94 5.02 -5.45
N ILE A 68 2.57 3.86 -4.91
CA ILE A 68 3.39 3.14 -3.94
C ILE A 68 4.55 2.51 -4.70
N PRO A 69 5.80 2.84 -4.34
CA PRO A 69 6.94 2.29 -5.06
C PRO A 69 7.07 0.79 -4.83
N VAL A 70 7.47 0.05 -5.86
CA VAL A 70 7.67 -1.40 -5.73
C VAL A 70 8.72 -1.77 -4.70
N TRP A 71 9.79 -0.99 -4.53
CA TRP A 71 10.83 -1.28 -3.54
C TRP A 71 10.35 -1.15 -2.09
N ILE A 72 9.19 -0.52 -1.85
CA ILE A 72 8.59 -0.45 -0.50
C ILE A 72 7.81 -1.72 -0.18
N VAL A 73 7.23 -2.36 -1.20
CA VAL A 73 6.36 -3.53 -1.08
C VAL A 73 7.12 -4.81 -1.38
N ASN A 74 8.07 -4.75 -2.30
CA ASN A 74 8.95 -5.78 -2.76
C ASN A 74 10.36 -5.26 -2.49
N ASP A 75 10.74 -5.17 -1.20
CA ASP A 75 12.16 -5.14 -0.87
C ASP A 75 12.69 -6.53 -1.24
N ASP A 76 13.19 -6.61 -2.46
CA ASP A 76 13.83 -7.79 -3.03
C ASP A 76 15.22 -7.91 -2.37
N SER A 77 15.24 -8.11 -1.05
CA SER A 77 16.39 -8.63 -0.33
C SER A 77 16.47 -10.13 -0.61
N GLU A 78 16.74 -10.49 -1.87
CA GLU A 78 17.27 -11.81 -2.21
C GLU A 78 18.71 -11.88 -1.66
N GLU A 79 18.90 -12.51 -0.48
CA GLU A 79 20.21 -13.00 -0.03
C GLU A 79 20.47 -14.44 -0.49
#